data_AF-A0AAD6MA34-F1
#
_entry.id   AF-A0AAD6MA34-F1
#
_cell.length_a   1.000
_cell.length_b   1.000
_cell.length_c   1.000
_cell.angle_alpha   90.00
_cell.angle_beta   90.00
_cell.angle_gamma   90.00
#
_symmetry.space_group_name_H-M   'P 1'
#
loop_
_entity.id
_entity.type
_entity.pdbx_description
1 polymer ?
#
loop_
_entity_poly.entity_id
_entity_poly.type
_entity_poly.pdbx_seq_one_letter_code
_entity_poly.pdbx_strand_id
1 'polypeptide(L)'
;MESIVQNGHNKVSTTLKKPEVAVSHLREGIALLLSRWNGLQMAVQNAWGGHDSLQKSHQLVLDIFSWFSQSKGQIDSFILKS
;
A
#
# COMPACT_ATOMS: atom_id res chain seq x y z
N MET A 1 -43.03 34.38 9.07
CA MET A 1 -43.38 32.95 9.23
C MET A 1 -42.08 32.20 9.42
N GLU A 2 -41.71 32.02 10.69
CA GLU A 2 -41.07 30.84 11.29
C GLU A 2 -40.51 29.76 10.33
N SER A 3 -39.37 29.08 10.52
CA SER A 3 -38.34 29.04 11.56
C SER A 3 -37.34 27.91 11.18
N ILE A 4 -36.20 27.87 11.87
CA ILE A 4 -35.37 26.68 12.20
C ILE A 4 -34.13 26.34 11.33
N VAL A 5 -32.99 26.69 11.94
CA VAL A 5 -31.67 26.01 12.00
C VAL A 5 -31.76 24.48 12.08
N GLN A 6 -30.91 23.75 11.33
CA GLN A 6 -30.22 22.61 11.95
C GLN A 6 -28.90 22.22 11.29
N ASN A 7 -27.92 22.12 12.18
CA ASN A 7 -26.56 21.63 12.10
C ASN A 7 -26.54 20.10 11.92
N GLY A 8 -25.45 19.58 11.36
CA GLY A 8 -25.03 18.20 11.56
C GLY A 8 -25.50 17.22 10.47
N HIS A 9 -24.59 16.93 9.54
CA HIS A 9 -24.10 15.57 9.35
C HIS A 9 -22.81 15.67 8.53
N ASN A 10 -21.69 15.73 9.25
CA ASN A 10 -20.52 14.88 9.01
C ASN A 10 -20.74 13.95 7.81
N LYS A 11 -20.41 14.46 6.62
CA LYS A 11 -20.17 13.61 5.46
C LYS A 11 -18.80 13.01 5.69
N VAL A 12 -18.71 12.13 6.70
CA VAL A 12 -17.85 10.95 6.63
C VAL A 12 -18.34 10.27 5.36
N SER A 13 -17.77 10.68 4.24
CA SER A 13 -17.83 9.91 3.04
C SER A 13 -16.94 8.72 3.34
N THR A 14 -17.48 7.77 4.11
CA THR A 14 -17.09 6.37 4.08
C THR A 14 -17.45 5.92 2.67
N THR A 15 -16.66 6.38 1.70
CA THR A 15 -16.74 5.95 0.32
C THR A 15 -16.51 4.46 0.36
N LEU A 16 -17.58 3.73 0.07
CA LEU A 16 -17.61 2.35 -0.40
C LEU A 16 -16.21 1.96 -0.90
N LYS A 17 -15.47 1.18 -0.09
CA LYS A 17 -14.11 0.76 -0.42
C LYS A 17 -14.21 -0.18 -1.62
N LYS A 18 -14.23 0.38 -2.83
CA LYS A 18 -14.02 -0.39 -4.05
C LYS A 18 -12.63 -1.00 -3.90
N PRO A 19 -12.48 -2.34 -3.95
CA PRO A 19 -11.20 -3.00 -3.67
C PRO A 19 -10.07 -2.46 -4.56
N GLU A 20 -10.40 -2.03 -5.78
CA GLU A 20 -9.49 -1.35 -6.71
C GLU A 20 -8.87 -0.06 -6.15
N VAL A 21 -9.66 0.76 -5.45
CA VAL A 21 -9.19 2.03 -4.87
C VAL A 21 -8.29 1.76 -3.66
N ALA A 22 -8.65 0.78 -2.82
CA ALA A 22 -7.83 0.39 -1.68
C ALA A 22 -6.47 -0.19 -2.12
N VAL A 23 -6.45 -1.02 -3.16
CA VAL A 23 -5.24 -1.57 -3.77
C VAL A 23 -4.33 -0.47 -4.32
N SER A 24 -4.93 0.50 -5.03
CA SER A 24 -4.17 1.63 -5.60
C SER A 24 -3.51 2.48 -4.50
N HIS A 25 -4.25 2.82 -3.44
CA HIS A 25 -3.71 3.58 -2.31
C HIS A 25 -2.59 2.83 -1.58
N LEU A 26 -2.68 1.50 -1.44
CA LEU A 26 -1.62 0.72 -0.82
C LEU A 26 -0.32 0.81 -1.63
N ARG A 27 -0.40 0.60 -2.95
CA ARG A 27 0.75 0.69 -3.85
C ARG A 27 1.37 2.09 -3.81
N GLU A 28 0.55 3.13 -3.86
CA GLU A 28 1.01 4.53 -3.79
C GLU A 28 1.66 4.84 -2.44
N GLY A 29 1.08 4.35 -1.34
CA GLY A 29 1.64 4.51 0.00
C GLY A 29 3.02 3.84 0.15
N ILE A 30 3.20 2.63 -0.41
CA ILE A 30 4.50 1.95 -0.43
C ILE A 30 5.52 2.78 -1.21
N ALA A 31 5.16 3.25 -2.42
CA ALA A 31 6.05 4.06 -3.24
C ALA A 31 6.46 5.35 -2.53
N LEU A 32 5.52 6.04 -1.88
CA LEU A 32 5.78 7.27 -1.13
C LEU A 32 6.67 7.03 0.10
N LEU A 33 6.47 5.93 0.81
CA LEU A 33 7.31 5.58 1.97
C LEU A 33 8.75 5.32 1.51
N LEU A 34 8.94 4.52 0.46
CA LEU A 34 10.26 4.23 -0.09
C LEU A 34 10.93 5.47 -0.67
N SER A 35 10.18 6.38 -1.31
CA SER A 35 10.75 7.63 -1.83
C SER A 35 11.29 8.54 -0.73
N ARG A 36 10.79 8.43 0.51
CA ARG A 36 11.25 9.21 1.68
C ARG A 36 12.36 8.52 2.47
N TRP A 37 12.71 7.28 2.12
CA TRP A 37 13.76 6.56 2.83
C TRP A 37 15.14 7.00 2.35
N ASN A 38 15.83 7.77 3.20
CA ASN A 38 17.13 8.37 2.87
C ASN A 38 18.20 7.34 2.46
N GLY A 39 18.22 6.17 3.10
CA GLY A 39 19.15 5.09 2.76
C GLY A 39 18.94 4.55 1.34
N LEU A 40 17.68 4.37 0.95
CA LEU A 40 17.35 3.91 -0.41
C LEU A 40 17.65 4.98 -1.46
N GLN A 41 17.35 6.25 -1.17
CA GLN A 41 17.72 7.35 -2.05
C GLN A 41 19.23 7.38 -2.29
N MET A 42 20.03 7.24 -1.22
CA MET A 42 21.48 7.16 -1.31
C MET A 42 21.95 5.95 -2.13
N ALA A 43 21.31 4.79 -1.97
CA ALA A 43 21.64 3.59 -2.73
C ALA A 43 21.39 3.75 -4.24
N VAL A 44 20.31 4.46 -4.61
CA VAL A 44 20.01 4.79 -6.01
C VAL A 44 21.00 5.83 -6.55
N GLN A 45 21.22 6.93 -5.82
CA GLN A 45 22.11 8.01 -6.25
C GLN A 45 23.56 7.55 -6.43
N ASN A 46 24.05 6.69 -5.54
CA ASN A 46 25.41 6.19 -5.58
C ASN A 46 25.55 4.86 -6.35
N ALA A 47 24.48 4.42 -7.02
CA ALA A 47 24.46 3.16 -7.75
C ALA A 47 24.98 1.96 -6.93
N TRP A 48 24.67 1.89 -5.62
CA TRP A 48 25.10 0.78 -4.76
C TRP A 48 24.57 -0.57 -5.23
N GLY A 49 23.46 -0.58 -5.98
CA GLY A 49 22.92 -1.76 -6.64
C GLY A 49 23.41 -1.98 -8.07
N GLY A 50 24.31 -1.17 -8.60
CA GLY A 50 24.71 -1.15 -10.01
C GLY A 50 23.92 -0.14 -10.86
N HIS A 51 24.11 -0.21 -12.18
CA HIS A 51 23.51 0.73 -13.15
C HIS A 51 21.97 0.71 -13.15
N ASP A 52 21.38 -0.37 -12.67
CA ASP A 52 19.94 -0.63 -12.58
C ASP A 52 19.37 -0.38 -11.17
N SER A 53 20.14 0.25 -10.27
CA SER A 53 19.72 0.58 -8.90
C SER A 53 18.36 1.31 -8.82
N LEU A 54 18.07 2.22 -9.75
CA LEU A 54 16.76 2.86 -9.87
C LEU A 54 15.65 1.85 -10.21
N GLN A 55 15.90 0.95 -11.16
CA GLN A 55 14.94 -0.09 -11.54
C GLN A 55 14.69 -1.05 -10.37
N LYS A 56 15.74 -1.42 -9.63
CA LYS A 56 15.64 -2.24 -8.41
C LYS A 56 14.80 -1.57 -7.33
N SER A 57 14.92 -0.24 -7.16
CA SER A 57 14.04 0.53 -6.26
C SER A 57 12.57 0.45 -6.67
N HIS A 58 12.26 0.55 -7.97
CA HIS A 58 10.89 0.37 -8.45
C HIS A 58 10.39 -1.07 -8.29
N GLN A 59 11.25 -2.06 -8.53
CA GLN A 59 10.91 -3.47 -8.33
C GLN A 59 10.58 -3.76 -6.86
N LEU A 60 11.31 -3.15 -5.92
CA LEU A 60 11.05 -3.28 -4.48
C LEU A 60 9.62 -2.84 -4.10
N VAL A 61 9.07 -1.79 -4.75
CA VAL A 61 7.67 -1.38 -4.55
C VAL A 61 6.71 -2.52 -4.93
N LEU A 62 6.96 -3.17 -6.08
CA LEU A 62 6.13 -4.26 -6.59
C LEU A 62 6.25 -5.51 -5.73
N ASP A 63 7.44 -5.84 -5.27
CA ASP A 63 7.71 -7.02 -4.44
C ASP A 63 7.00 -6.90 -3.09
N ILE A 64 7.12 -5.75 -2.41
CA ILE A 64 6.42 -5.49 -1.15
C ILE A 64 4.90 -5.55 -1.37
N PHE A 65 4.39 -4.89 -2.42
CA PHE A 65 2.96 -4.92 -2.74
C PHE A 65 2.47 -6.35 -3.00
N SER A 66 3.27 -7.16 -3.68
CA SER A 66 2.99 -8.56 -3.97
C SER A 66 2.92 -9.40 -2.68
N TRP A 67 3.81 -9.18 -1.71
CA TRP A 67 3.74 -9.85 -0.40
C TRP A 67 2.44 -9.58 0.35
N PHE A 68 1.95 -8.34 0.31
CA PHE A 68 0.62 -8.02 0.87
C PHE A 68 -0.53 -8.70 0.13
N SER A 69 -0.35 -8.95 -1.17
CA SER A 69 -1.37 -9.57 -2.04
C SER A 69 -1.37 -11.10 -1.99
N GLN A 70 -0.25 -11.71 -1.56
CA GLN A 70 -0.05 -13.16 -1.52
C GLN A 70 -0.55 -13.84 -0.23
N SER A 71 -1.24 -13.13 0.69
CA SER A 71 -1.82 -13.74 1.89
C SER A 71 -2.94 -14.71 1.56
N LYS A 72 -2.56 -15.94 1.26
CA LYS A 72 -3.34 -17.16 1.42
C LYS A 72 -2.44 -18.14 2.14
N GLY A 73 -2.56 -18.18 3.46
CA GLY A 73 -2.09 -19.32 4.21
C GLY A 73 -2.67 -20.57 3.56
N GLN A 74 -1.83 -21.36 2.92
CA GLN A 74 -2.14 -22.77 2.76
C GLN A 74 -2.13 -23.29 4.21
N ILE A 75 -3.31 -23.36 4.81
CA ILE A 75 -3.51 -24.21 5.98
C ILE A 75 -3.23 -25.59 5.41
N ASP A 76 -2.02 -26.09 5.65
CA ASP A 76 -1.63 -27.43 5.28
C ASP A 76 -2.70 -28.36 5.84
N SER A 77 -3.46 -29.00 4.95
CA SER A 77 -4.56 -29.91 5.29
C SER A 77 -4.08 -31.16 6.03
N PHE A 78 -2.79 -31.24 6.38
CA PHE A 78 -2.14 -32.32 7.12
C PHE A 78 -2.44 -32.34 8.62
N ILE A 79 -3.01 -31.28 9.21
CA ILE A 79 -3.29 -31.22 10.67
C ILE A 79 -4.68 -31.78 11.06
N LEU A 80 -5.51 -32.21 10.10
CA LEU A 80 -6.88 -32.69 10.38
C LEU A 80 -7.07 -34.22 10.27
N LYS A 81 -6.00 -35.00 10.21
CA LYS A 81 -6.07 -36.48 10.25
C LYS A 81 -5.07 -37.06 11.25
N SER A 82 -5.39 -37.01 12.54
CA SER A 82 -4.85 -37.95 13.55
C SER A 82 -5.84 -38.18 14.67
#